data_AF-A0A482RS92-F1
#
_entry.id   AF-A0A482RS92-F1
#
_cell.length_a   1.000
_cell.length_b   1.000
_cell.length_c   1.000
_cell.angle_alpha   90.00
_cell.angle_beta   90.00
_cell.angle_gamma   90.00
#
_symmetry.space_group_name_H-M   'P 1'
#
loop_
_entity.id
_entity.type
_entity.pdbx_description
1 polymer ?
#
loop_
_entity_poly.entity_id
_entity_poly.type
_entity_poly.pdbx_seq_one_letter_code
_entity_poly.pdbx_strand_id
1 'polypeptide(L)'
;MKEERFGLAYFKTFQLVINALDNVSARRHVNRLCLVADVPLIEAGTEGYLGQAFVIKKGDTECFECLPLPPQKHFPICTIRR
;
A
#
# COMPACT_ATOMS: atom_id res chain seq x y z
N MET A 1 7.02 4.67 15.64
CA MET A 1 8.30 5.28 15.19
C MET A 1 8.24 5.38 13.68
N LYS A 2 7.98 6.57 13.12
CA LYS A 2 8.22 6.84 11.70
C LYS A 2 9.64 7.39 11.63
N GLU A 3 10.56 6.64 11.05
CA GLU A 3 11.95 7.07 10.97
C GLU A 3 12.10 8.11 9.85
N GLU A 4 12.61 9.29 10.20
CA GLU A 4 12.84 10.39 9.25
C GLU A 4 13.81 10.04 8.11
N ARG A 5 14.63 8.99 8.30
CA ARG A 5 15.60 8.54 7.28
C ARG A 5 14.95 8.07 5.97
N PHE A 6 13.69 7.62 6.01
CA PHE A 6 12.96 7.11 4.85
C PHE A 6 11.93 8.13 4.34
N GLY A 7 12.31 9.40 4.29
CA GLY A 7 11.48 10.48 3.75
C GLY A 7 11.48 10.56 2.21
N LEU A 8 10.84 11.60 1.68
CA LEU A 8 10.69 11.82 0.23
C LEU A 8 12.02 11.85 -0.53
N ALA A 9 13.06 12.45 0.04
CA ALA A 9 14.37 12.55 -0.58
C ALA A 9 15.00 11.16 -0.81
N TYR A 10 14.78 10.22 0.12
CA TYR A 10 15.23 8.84 -0.03
C TYR A 10 14.50 8.15 -1.17
N PHE A 11 13.16 8.22 -1.22
CA PHE A 11 12.36 7.57 -2.26
C PHE A 11 12.67 8.09 -3.67
N LYS A 12 12.98 9.39 -3.82
CA LYS A 12 13.37 9.98 -5.11
C LYS A 12 14.68 9.43 -5.70
N THR A 13 15.51 8.76 -4.90
CA THR A 13 16.77 8.16 -5.43
C THR A 13 16.53 6.89 -6.24
N PHE A 14 15.37 6.26 -6.10
CA PHE A 14 15.05 5.01 -6.77
C PHE A 14 14.32 5.25 -8.09
N GLN A 15 14.60 4.41 -9.09
CA GLN A 15 13.85 4.43 -10.36
C GLN A 15 12.52 3.67 -10.26
N LEU A 16 12.43 2.70 -9.34
CA LEU A 16 11.28 1.82 -9.16
C LEU A 16 11.20 1.37 -7.70
N VAL A 17 10.00 1.30 -7.15
CA VAL A 17 9.73 0.73 -5.83
C VAL A 17 8.82 -0.47 -5.97
N ILE A 18 9.08 -1.54 -5.23
CA ILE A 18 8.25 -2.75 -5.21
C ILE A 18 7.78 -3.00 -3.78
N ASN A 19 6.47 -3.00 -3.57
CA ASN A 19 5.85 -3.30 -2.29
C ASN A 19 5.60 -4.79 -2.13
N ALA A 20 6.04 -5.32 -0.99
CA ALA A 20 5.79 -6.69 -0.52
C ALA A 20 5.30 -6.65 0.94
N LEU A 21 4.41 -5.70 1.25
CA LEU A 21 3.91 -5.42 2.59
C LEU A 21 2.64 -6.23 2.88
N ASP A 22 2.47 -6.68 4.11
CA ASP A 22 1.33 -7.46 4.59
C ASP A 22 0.20 -6.60 5.19
N ASN A 23 0.47 -5.30 5.43
CA ASN A 23 -0.44 -4.43 6.17
C ASN A 23 -0.91 -3.23 5.33
N VAL A 24 -2.21 -2.97 5.41
CA VAL A 24 -2.88 -1.91 4.64
C VAL A 24 -2.35 -0.51 4.99
N SER A 25 -2.01 -0.28 6.26
CA SER A 25 -1.52 1.03 6.73
C SER A 25 -0.17 1.40 6.10
N ALA A 26 0.78 0.47 6.05
CA ALA A 26 2.08 0.69 5.43
C ALA A 26 1.96 0.78 3.90
N ARG A 27 1.12 -0.04 3.26
CA ARG A 27 0.84 0.10 1.82
C ARG A 27 0.35 1.51 1.48
N ARG A 28 -0.62 2.05 2.24
CA ARG A 28 -1.07 3.45 2.08
C ARG A 28 0.05 4.46 2.32
N HIS A 29 0.91 4.22 3.30
CA HIS A 29 2.02 5.13 3.59
C HIS A 29 3.02 5.20 2.41
N VAL A 30 3.45 4.05 1.89
CA VAL A 30 4.38 3.99 0.75
C VAL A 30 3.73 4.52 -0.52
N ASN A 31 2.46 4.17 -0.79
CA ASN A 31 1.69 4.71 -1.91
C ASN A 31 1.72 6.25 -1.92
N ARG A 32 1.44 6.90 -0.77
CA ARG A 32 1.51 8.36 -0.66
C ARG A 32 2.92 8.91 -0.90
N LEU A 33 3.94 8.26 -0.37
CA LEU A 33 5.33 8.69 -0.58
C LEU A 33 5.73 8.59 -2.05
N CYS A 34 5.43 7.48 -2.73
CA CYS A 34 5.71 7.27 -4.15
C CYS A 34 4.97 8.26 -5.06
N LEU A 35 3.69 8.56 -4.75
CA LEU A 35 2.91 9.56 -5.49
C LEU A 35 3.47 10.98 -5.35
N VAL A 36 3.98 11.34 -4.18
CA VAL A 36 4.61 12.66 -3.95
C VAL A 36 6.03 12.71 -4.53
N ALA A 37 6.77 11.60 -4.46
CA ALA A 37 8.10 11.47 -5.00
C ALA A 37 8.13 11.37 -6.53
N ASP A 38 6.98 11.07 -7.16
CA ASP A 38 6.83 10.81 -8.60
C ASP A 38 7.64 9.60 -9.08
N VAL A 39 7.67 8.55 -8.24
CA VAL A 39 8.39 7.30 -8.52
C VAL A 39 7.37 6.18 -8.75
N PRO A 40 7.49 5.39 -9.83
CA PRO A 40 6.58 4.29 -10.09
C PRO A 40 6.68 3.22 -8.99
N LEU A 41 5.54 2.72 -8.56
CA LEU A 41 5.39 1.73 -7.51
C LEU A 41 4.72 0.47 -8.07
N ILE A 42 5.31 -0.70 -7.83
CA ILE A 42 4.66 -1.98 -8.08
C ILE A 42 4.08 -2.48 -6.76
N GLU A 43 2.76 -2.57 -6.68
CA GLU A 43 2.08 -3.21 -5.56
C GLU A 43 1.93 -4.69 -5.85
N ALA A 44 2.43 -5.53 -4.95
CA ALA A 44 2.23 -6.97 -4.99
C ALA A 44 1.56 -7.46 -3.70
N GLY A 45 0.69 -8.45 -3.84
CA GLY A 45 0.01 -9.08 -2.70
C GLY A 45 -0.39 -10.51 -3.01
N THR A 46 -0.54 -11.31 -1.96
CA THR A 46 -0.98 -12.71 -2.06
C THR A 46 -2.10 -12.99 -1.06
N GLU A 47 -2.96 -13.94 -1.39
CA GLU A 47 -3.99 -14.50 -0.53
C GLU A 47 -4.07 -16.02 -0.81
N GLY A 48 -3.43 -16.82 0.05
CA GLY A 48 -3.28 -18.26 -0.17
C GLY A 48 -2.49 -18.56 -1.45
N TYR A 49 -3.11 -19.25 -2.40
CA TYR A 49 -2.53 -19.55 -3.72
C TYR A 49 -2.77 -18.47 -4.77
N LEU A 50 -3.57 -17.44 -4.44
CA LEU A 50 -3.86 -16.33 -5.35
C LEU A 50 -2.83 -15.22 -5.13
N GLY A 51 -2.35 -14.65 -6.22
CA GLY A 51 -1.43 -13.52 -6.22
C GLY A 51 -1.93 -12.43 -7.14
N GLN A 52 -1.61 -11.18 -6.81
CA GLN A 52 -1.93 -10.01 -7.61
C GLN A 52 -0.74 -9.06 -7.61
N ALA A 53 -0.48 -8.44 -8.77
CA ALA A 53 0.51 -7.40 -8.91
C ALA A 53 -0.01 -6.34 -9.88
N PHE A 54 0.16 -5.07 -9.53
CA PHE A 54 -0.24 -3.94 -10.38
C PHE A 54 0.70 -2.76 -10.20
N VAL A 55 0.74 -1.89 -11.21
CA VAL A 55 1.62 -0.72 -11.26
C VAL A 55 0.84 0.52 -10.89
N ILE A 56 1.44 1.36 -10.04
CA ILE A 56 0.95 2.67 -9.64
C ILE A 56 1.94 3.71 -10.13
N LYS A 57 1.49 4.56 -11.05
CA LYS A 57 2.23 5.72 -11.55
C LYS A 57 1.32 6.93 -11.60
N LYS A 58 1.80 8.04 -11.04
CA LYS A 58 1.06 9.29 -10.98
C LYS A 58 0.69 9.76 -12.39
N GLY A 59 -0.60 10.03 -12.61
CA GLY A 59 -1.13 10.53 -13.89
C GLY A 59 -1.45 9.46 -14.94
N ASP A 60 -0.89 8.25 -14.81
CA ASP A 60 -1.10 7.17 -15.78
C ASP A 60 -2.03 6.07 -15.25
N THR A 61 -1.95 5.73 -13.96
CA THR A 61 -2.73 4.63 -13.36
C THR A 61 -3.43 5.08 -12.08
N GLU A 62 -4.40 4.29 -11.65
CA GLU A 62 -5.08 4.50 -10.37
C GLU A 62 -4.15 4.23 -9.19
N CYS A 63 -4.39 4.94 -8.09
CA CYS A 63 -3.65 4.81 -6.85
C CYS A 63 -4.20 3.67 -5.97
N PHE A 64 -3.40 3.20 -5.02
CA PHE A 64 -3.87 2.16 -4.08
C PHE A 64 -5.12 2.58 -3.28
N GLU A 65 -5.25 3.87 -2.97
CA GLU A 65 -6.38 4.42 -2.22
C GLU A 65 -7.59 4.75 -3.10
N CYS A 66 -7.43 4.71 -4.42
CA CYS A 66 -8.48 4.99 -5.39
C CYS A 66 -9.46 3.81 -5.50
N LEU A 67 -8.96 2.59 -5.22
CA LEU A 67 -9.75 1.37 -5.12
C LEU A 67 -10.08 1.09 -3.65
N PRO A 68 -11.36 1.23 -3.22
CA PRO A 68 -11.74 0.93 -1.86
C PRO A 68 -11.60 -0.57 -1.59
N LEU A 69 -10.75 -0.91 -0.62
CA LEU A 69 -10.63 -2.27 -0.12
C LEU A 69 -11.95 -2.69 0.57
N PRO A 70 -12.37 -3.96 0.45
CA PRO A 70 -13.53 -4.45 1.17
C PRO A 70 -13.33 -4.23 2.68
N PRO A 71 -14.37 -3.77 3.40
CA PRO A 71 -14.26 -3.52 4.84
C PRO A 71 -13.95 -4.83 5.57
N GLN A 72 -13.16 -4.73 6.64
CA GLN A 72 -12.94 -5.87 7.53
C GLN A 72 -14.28 -6.32 8.12
N LYS A 73 -14.50 -7.64 8.21
CA LYS A 73 -15.70 -8.20 8.83
C LYS A 73 -15.67 -7.86 10.33
N HIS A 74 -16.57 -6.99 10.77
CA HIS A 74 -16.79 -6.70 12.17
C HIS A 74 -17.90 -7.60 12.71
N PHE A 75 -17.62 -8.33 13.78
CA PHE A 75 -18.62 -9.12 14.49
C PHE A 75 -19.05 -8.38 15.77
N PRO A 76 -20.36 -8.35 16.10
CA PRO A 76 -20.81 -7.76 17.36
C PRO A 76 -20.14 -8.43 18.56
N ILE A 77 -19.80 -7.64 19.58
CA ILE A 77 -19.19 -8.15 20.83
C ILE A 77 -20.05 -9.27 21.45
N CYS A 78 -21.38 -9.14 21.40
CA CYS A 78 -22.31 -10.15 21.92
C CYS A 78 -22.23 -11.49 21.17
N THR A 79 -21.71 -11.52 19.94
CA THR A 79 -21.47 -12.74 19.17
C THR A 79 -20.14 -13.40 19.53
N ILE A 80 -19.11 -12.60 19.84
CA ILE A 80 -17.76 -13.09 20.18
C ILE A 80 -17.68 -13.51 21.66
N ARG A 81 -18.31 -12.76 22.58
CA ARG A 81 -18.28 -12.96 24.04
C ARG A 81 -19.48 -13.77 24.55
N ARG A 82 -19.75 -14.92 23.94
CA ARG A 82 -20.57 -15.94 24.62
C ARG A 82 -19.79 -16.57 25.76
#